data_AF-A0A1I5KYY4-F1
#
_entry.id   AF-A0A1I5KYY4-F1
#
_cell.length_a   1.000
_cell.length_b   1.000
_cell.length_c   1.000
_cell.angle_alpha   90.00
_cell.angle_beta   90.00
_cell.angle_gamma   90.00
#
_symmetry.space_group_name_H-M   'P 1'
#
loop_
_entity.id
_entity.type
_entity.pdbx_description
1 polymer ?
#
loop_
_entity_poly.entity_id
_entity_poly.type
_entity_poly.pdbx_seq_one_letter_code
_entity_poly.pdbx_strand_id
1 'polypeptide(L)'
;MSVYGHIRRSLVLLLLISTGAFAASELDVRVTPSNSALKANIEGYVGSLDGLDAQSLRRMRRIAENEADKAAQALGYYQARIRSRIEEGETPRLVLEVEPGERIRLRNVDIRIEGPASELSAFRVPSASRLKAGSVLNHGRYEDAKRLIQNQASRYGFFDGRFSRQRLEIDPAAGVADIELVFVSGPRYSLGDIAFSGDFPFDEELLLRMVPFDPDTPYDSELIAELYQALQSSGYFESVRVDAIPTQANQLRIPVTVALQVREPRTMGLGLGFSTDVGPRLRANWTRHWRNPQGHSYGVETELSAPRQNVGLWYDIPGDPPLTDKLRLAGGYQYEELASNDSLSRLLTLGPEWHSQRSGGWQRVLSVKWQREEYRLGDDSGLSTLLMPGVSYSLLRSDNRLDPNQGYRVQFDLRGAVDGVLSDANVLHGNVMLKGLTTVFDNHRLLGRVQFGGTETNGFSSVPPSLRFFAGGDQSVRGYDYQSLSPENNQGDKIGGRYLFAVSAEYQYSLTDKWRLATFIDQGNSFNSLDIPTLKTGVGFGVRWVSPVGPLRLDLAHALDDDGGVRLHFSMGPEL
;
A
#
# COMPACT_ATOMS: atom_id res chain seq x y z
N MET A 1 75.94 50.22 13.24
CA MET A 1 75.67 49.78 11.84
C MET A 1 74.17 49.59 11.72
N SER A 2 73.41 50.66 11.57
CA SER A 2 73.16 51.40 10.31
C SER A 2 71.94 50.79 9.58
N VAL A 3 70.68 51.18 9.89
CA VAL A 3 69.99 52.45 9.49
C VAL A 3 69.21 52.20 8.18
N TYR A 4 67.95 52.61 7.91
CA TYR A 4 67.01 53.68 8.31
C TYR A 4 65.56 53.08 8.28
N GLY A 5 64.52 53.58 8.92
CA GLY A 5 64.32 54.80 9.69
C GLY A 5 62.84 55.20 9.71
N HIS A 6 62.31 55.43 10.93
CA HIS A 6 61.41 56.53 11.34
C HIS A 6 59.97 56.64 10.78
N ILE A 7 58.91 57.05 11.51
CA ILE A 7 58.69 57.57 12.89
C ILE A 7 57.15 57.59 13.19
N ARG A 8 56.76 57.28 14.45
CA ARG A 8 55.57 57.71 15.27
C ARG A 8 54.15 57.64 14.64
N ARG A 9 53.08 57.09 15.24
CA ARG A 9 52.47 57.33 16.58
C ARG A 9 51.15 56.50 16.69
N SER A 10 50.87 55.95 17.87
CA SER A 10 49.57 55.67 18.53
C SER A 10 48.34 55.20 17.73
N LEU A 11 47.75 54.04 18.08
CA LEU A 11 46.51 53.91 18.88
C LEU A 11 46.08 52.45 19.05
N VAL A 12 45.69 52.11 20.29
CA VAL A 12 44.90 50.93 20.67
C VAL A 12 43.51 51.08 20.07
N LEU A 13 42.97 50.05 19.41
CA LEU A 13 41.53 49.94 19.20
C LEU A 13 41.06 48.49 19.40
N LEU A 14 40.24 48.32 20.44
CA LEU A 14 39.39 47.17 20.68
C LEU A 14 38.52 46.90 19.44
N LEU A 15 38.40 45.64 19.06
CA LEU A 15 37.30 45.12 18.24
C LEU A 15 36.50 44.14 19.11
N LEU A 16 35.64 44.72 19.94
CA LEU A 16 34.43 44.04 20.46
C LEU A 16 33.46 43.97 19.29
N ILE A 17 33.35 42.80 18.66
CA ILE A 17 32.25 42.50 17.74
C ILE A 17 31.04 42.23 18.63
N SER A 18 30.19 43.23 18.76
CA SER A 18 28.85 43.10 19.33
C SER A 18 28.01 42.20 18.42
N THR A 19 27.73 40.97 18.86
CA THR A 19 26.64 40.15 18.32
C THR A 19 25.32 40.81 18.68
N GLY A 20 24.76 41.59 17.76
CA GLY A 20 23.37 42.01 17.86
C GLY A 20 22.48 40.79 17.70
N ALA A 21 21.87 40.33 18.78
CA ALA A 21 20.78 39.38 18.72
C ALA A 21 19.62 40.07 17.98
N PHE A 22 19.27 39.59 16.78
CA PHE A 22 18.00 39.94 16.16
C PHE A 22 16.90 39.27 16.98
N ALA A 23 16.29 40.07 17.85
CA ALA A 23 15.18 39.68 18.69
C ALA A 23 13.91 39.58 17.81
N ALA A 24 13.32 38.39 17.71
CA ALA A 24 12.10 38.15 16.98
C ALA A 24 10.89 38.77 17.72
N SER A 25 10.08 39.56 17.03
CA SER A 25 8.80 40.05 17.52
C SER A 25 7.74 38.95 17.48
N GLU A 26 6.95 38.81 18.53
CA GLU A 26 5.93 37.76 18.65
C GLU A 26 4.52 38.37 18.75
N LEU A 27 3.55 37.69 18.14
CA LEU A 27 2.12 37.89 18.37
C LEU A 27 1.71 37.13 19.65
N ASP A 28 1.12 37.81 20.62
CA ASP A 28 0.58 37.19 21.83
C ASP A 28 -0.93 37.38 21.91
N VAL A 29 -1.68 36.31 21.68
CA VAL A 29 -3.15 36.32 21.76
C VAL A 29 -3.60 35.81 23.13
N ARG A 30 -4.27 36.69 23.89
CA ARG A 30 -4.80 36.42 25.22
C ARG A 30 -6.33 36.46 25.20
N VAL A 31 -6.95 35.30 25.35
CA VAL A 31 -8.41 35.17 25.34
C VAL A 31 -8.94 35.01 26.76
N THR A 32 -9.90 35.84 27.17
CA THR A 32 -10.53 35.77 28.49
C THR A 32 -12.06 35.68 28.38
N PRO A 33 -12.71 34.64 28.91
CA PRO A 33 -12.13 33.44 29.54
C PRO A 33 -11.33 32.59 28.53
N SER A 34 -10.41 31.77 29.04
CA SER A 34 -9.48 30.98 28.20
C SER A 34 -10.23 30.13 27.17
N ASN A 35 -9.86 30.28 25.90
CA ASN A 35 -10.38 29.50 24.79
C ASN A 35 -9.27 29.18 23.78
N SER A 36 -8.74 27.97 23.84
CA SER A 36 -7.63 27.53 22.98
C SER A 36 -7.99 27.51 21.49
N ALA A 37 -9.23 27.14 21.15
CA ALA A 37 -9.68 27.08 19.76
C ALA A 37 -9.78 28.49 19.12
N LEU A 38 -10.29 29.47 19.87
CA LEU A 38 -10.36 30.85 19.41
C LEU A 38 -8.96 31.48 19.32
N LYS A 39 -8.11 31.22 20.32
CA LYS A 39 -6.71 31.67 20.33
C LYS A 39 -5.98 31.19 19.06
N ALA A 40 -5.99 29.88 18.81
CA ALA A 40 -5.32 29.29 17.66
C ALA A 40 -5.89 29.79 16.32
N ASN A 41 -7.21 30.01 16.24
CA ASN A 41 -7.83 30.54 15.01
C ASN A 41 -7.41 31.99 14.73
N ILE A 42 -7.32 32.84 15.76
CA ILE A 42 -6.84 34.23 15.62
C ILE A 42 -5.37 34.25 15.22
N GLU A 43 -4.52 33.45 15.87
CA GLU A 43 -3.10 33.34 15.52
C GLU A 43 -2.91 32.91 14.06
N GLY A 44 -3.70 31.93 13.59
CA GLY A 44 -3.67 31.48 12.21
C GLY A 44 -4.11 32.54 11.19
N TYR A 45 -5.13 33.35 11.51
CA TYR A 45 -5.63 34.40 10.62
C TYR A 45 -4.71 35.62 10.55
N VAL A 46 -4.15 36.04 11.69
CA VAL A 46 -3.23 37.18 11.76
C VAL A 46 -1.87 36.82 11.14
N GLY A 47 -1.44 35.57 11.30
CA GLY A 47 -0.17 35.06 10.78
C GLY A 47 1.04 35.43 11.65
N SER A 48 2.23 35.02 11.21
CA SER A 48 3.49 35.34 11.89
C SER A 48 3.81 36.83 11.76
N LEU A 49 4.26 37.42 12.87
CA LEU A 49 4.72 38.80 12.97
C LEU A 49 6.23 38.88 13.21
N ASP A 50 6.98 37.83 12.87
CA ASP A 50 8.39 37.69 13.23
C ASP A 50 9.28 38.74 12.53
N GLY A 51 10.24 39.31 13.27
CA GLY A 51 11.25 40.23 12.76
C GLY A 51 10.78 41.68 12.50
N LEU A 52 9.59 42.05 12.98
CA LEU A 52 9.03 43.40 12.87
C LEU A 52 9.45 44.29 14.03
N ASP A 53 9.89 45.51 13.72
CA ASP A 53 10.15 46.53 14.73
C ASP A 53 8.85 47.11 15.34
N ALA A 54 8.98 47.82 16.46
CA ALA A 54 7.84 48.41 17.15
C ALA A 54 7.00 49.36 16.26
N GLN A 55 7.63 50.06 15.32
CA GLN A 55 6.93 50.96 14.41
C GLN A 55 6.10 50.19 13.36
N SER A 56 6.60 49.06 12.89
CA SER A 56 5.91 48.16 11.97
C SER A 56 4.73 47.47 12.66
N LEU A 57 4.90 47.04 13.92
CA LEU A 57 3.81 46.52 14.73
C LEU A 57 2.70 47.57 14.95
N ARG A 58 3.04 48.85 15.17
CA ARG A 58 2.03 49.93 15.24
C ARG A 58 1.22 50.07 13.95
N ARG A 59 1.86 49.90 12.79
CA ARG A 59 1.16 49.95 11.48
C ARG A 59 0.24 48.75 11.29
N MET A 60 0.68 47.56 11.71
CA MET A 60 -0.09 46.31 11.58
C MET A 60 -1.14 46.11 12.65
N ARG A 61 -1.10 46.85 13.76
CA ARG A 61 -2.07 46.77 14.86
C ARG A 61 -3.53 46.73 14.40
N ARG A 62 -3.94 47.67 13.54
CA ARG A 62 -5.32 47.72 13.02
C ARG A 62 -5.66 46.55 12.10
N ILE A 63 -4.67 46.08 11.34
CA ILE A 63 -4.85 44.91 10.45
C ILE A 63 -5.04 43.67 11.32
N ALA A 64 -4.18 43.48 12.32
CA ALA A 64 -4.27 42.36 13.26
C ALA A 64 -5.59 42.37 14.06
N GLU A 65 -6.07 43.53 14.51
CA GLU A 65 -7.40 43.66 15.15
C GLU A 65 -8.52 43.23 14.21
N ASN A 66 -8.50 43.70 12.95
CA ASN A 66 -9.51 43.34 11.95
C ASN A 66 -9.47 41.84 11.58
N GLU A 67 -8.28 41.26 11.44
CA GLU A 67 -8.14 39.82 11.15
C GLU A 67 -8.55 38.97 12.36
N ALA A 68 -8.23 39.41 13.58
CA ALA A 68 -8.70 38.76 14.80
C ALA A 68 -10.23 38.82 14.95
N ASP A 69 -10.86 39.95 14.58
CA ASP A 69 -12.32 40.09 14.58
C ASP A 69 -12.98 39.14 13.58
N LYS A 70 -12.48 39.09 12.33
CA LYS A 70 -12.93 38.12 11.32
C LYS A 70 -12.76 36.67 11.80
N ALA A 71 -11.63 36.35 12.43
CA ALA A 71 -11.36 35.04 12.97
C ALA A 71 -12.33 34.67 14.12
N ALA A 72 -12.67 35.64 14.97
CA ALA A 72 -13.67 35.45 16.03
C ALA A 72 -15.07 35.21 15.44
N GLN A 73 -15.48 36.01 14.44
CA GLN A 73 -16.74 35.88 13.72
C GLN A 73 -16.86 34.53 12.99
N ALA A 74 -15.77 34.03 12.41
CA ALA A 74 -15.74 32.72 11.75
C ALA A 74 -16.18 31.58 12.70
N LEU A 75 -15.90 31.71 13.99
CA LEU A 75 -16.28 30.78 15.07
C LEU A 75 -17.58 31.16 15.80
N GLY A 76 -18.30 32.19 15.32
CA GLY A 76 -19.59 32.62 15.83
C GLY A 76 -19.53 33.69 16.93
N TYR A 77 -18.36 34.30 17.19
CA TYR A 77 -18.20 35.38 18.17
C TYR A 77 -18.34 36.75 17.49
N TYR A 78 -19.58 37.22 17.33
CA TYR A 78 -19.89 38.51 16.69
C TYR A 78 -19.88 39.70 17.65
N GLN A 79 -19.86 39.43 18.95
CA GLN A 79 -19.80 40.44 20.00
C GLN A 79 -18.40 40.50 20.64
N ALA A 80 -17.38 39.95 19.98
CA ALA A 80 -16.03 39.92 20.50
C ALA A 80 -15.50 41.34 20.68
N ARG A 81 -14.89 41.60 21.83
CA ARG A 81 -14.17 42.86 22.08
C ARG A 81 -12.68 42.56 22.02
N ILE A 82 -12.01 43.16 21.05
CA ILE A 82 -10.59 42.96 20.81
C ILE A 82 -9.89 44.29 21.10
N ARG A 83 -8.93 44.24 22.01
CA ARG A 83 -8.07 45.38 22.33
C ARG A 83 -6.64 44.98 22.04
N SER A 84 -5.90 45.85 21.37
CA SER A 84 -4.49 45.64 21.14
C SER A 84 -3.63 46.59 21.97
N ARG A 85 -2.49 46.08 22.45
CA ARG A 85 -1.39 46.90 22.96
C ARG A 85 -0.06 46.38 22.45
N ILE A 86 0.93 47.27 22.42
CA ILE A 86 2.29 46.91 22.05
C ILE A 86 3.13 46.97 23.32
N GLU A 87 3.76 45.86 23.66
CA GLU A 87 4.72 45.79 24.75
C GLU A 87 6.10 46.03 24.13
N GLU A 88 6.68 47.19 24.44
CA GLU A 88 8.00 47.59 23.94
C GLU A 88 9.10 46.97 24.84
N GLY A 89 10.13 46.41 24.22
CA GLY A 89 11.23 45.71 24.90
C GLY A 89 12.31 45.32 23.89
N GLU A 90 13.29 44.50 24.30
CA GLU A 90 14.30 43.96 23.38
C GLU A 90 13.65 43.20 22.22
N THR A 91 12.57 42.46 22.51
CA THR A 91 11.63 41.88 21.54
C THR A 91 10.28 42.60 21.63
N PRO A 92 9.92 43.50 20.69
CA PRO A 92 8.61 44.15 20.75
C PRO A 92 7.51 43.15 20.41
N ARG A 93 6.41 43.16 21.19
CA ARG A 93 5.28 42.21 21.04
C ARG A 93 3.96 42.91 20.83
N LEU A 94 3.13 42.37 19.93
CA LEU A 94 1.74 42.81 19.77
C LEU A 94 0.85 41.87 20.59
N VAL A 95 0.25 42.41 21.64
CA VAL A 95 -0.68 41.67 22.51
C VAL A 95 -2.11 41.98 22.05
N LEU A 96 -2.86 40.94 21.69
CA LEU A 96 -4.29 41.01 21.42
C LEU A 96 -5.05 40.45 22.61
N GLU A 97 -5.75 41.31 23.35
CA GLU A 97 -6.65 40.93 24.43
C GLU A 97 -8.06 40.76 23.87
N VAL A 98 -8.58 39.54 23.95
CA VAL A 98 -9.83 39.14 23.32
C VAL A 98 -10.83 38.71 24.38
N GLU A 99 -11.94 39.43 24.47
CA GLU A 99 -13.13 39.03 25.21
C GLU A 99 -14.17 38.52 24.21
N PRO A 100 -14.42 37.19 24.11
CA PRO A 100 -15.17 36.62 23.00
C PRO A 100 -16.64 37.03 22.94
N GLY A 101 -17.26 37.31 24.09
CA GLY A 101 -18.71 37.48 24.21
C GLY A 101 -19.49 36.17 24.03
N GLU A 102 -20.81 36.27 23.87
CA GLU A 102 -21.65 35.11 23.60
C GLU A 102 -21.55 34.65 22.13
N ARG A 103 -21.71 33.35 21.92
CA ARG A 103 -21.68 32.76 20.57
C ARG A 103 -23.06 32.85 19.95
N ILE A 104 -23.09 33.27 18.69
CA ILE A 104 -24.30 33.22 17.87
C ILE A 104 -24.77 31.78 17.70
N ARG A 105 -26.07 31.55 17.90
CA ARG A 105 -26.70 30.24 17.72
C ARG A 105 -27.62 30.24 16.52
N LEU A 106 -27.66 29.12 15.80
CA LEU A 106 -28.59 28.94 14.69
C LEU A 106 -30.01 28.87 15.22
N ARG A 107 -30.90 29.70 14.70
CA ARG A 107 -32.34 29.70 15.03
C ARG A 107 -33.10 28.84 14.03
N ASN A 108 -33.08 29.21 12.75
CA ASN A 108 -33.66 28.42 11.66
C ASN A 108 -32.56 27.90 10.74
N VAL A 109 -32.68 26.64 10.32
CA VAL A 109 -31.80 26.02 9.32
C VAL A 109 -32.67 25.31 8.31
N ASP A 110 -32.86 25.94 7.15
CA ASP A 110 -33.57 25.38 6.01
C ASP A 110 -32.54 24.97 4.94
N ILE A 111 -32.34 23.67 4.77
CA ILE A 111 -31.48 23.12 3.71
C ILE A 111 -32.34 22.17 2.89
N ARG A 112 -32.65 22.58 1.66
CA ARG A 112 -33.50 21.84 0.72
C ARG A 112 -32.78 21.54 -0.57
N ILE A 113 -32.96 20.32 -1.04
CA ILE A 113 -32.59 19.87 -2.37
C ILE A 113 -33.88 19.75 -3.17
N GLU A 114 -33.97 20.45 -4.29
CA GLU A 114 -35.11 20.45 -5.20
C GLU A 114 -34.70 19.83 -6.54
N GLY A 115 -35.63 19.12 -7.17
CA GLY A 115 -35.37 18.39 -8.41
C GLY A 115 -34.91 16.94 -8.19
N PRO A 116 -34.53 16.23 -9.26
CA PRO A 116 -34.25 14.78 -9.22
C PRO A 116 -33.15 14.35 -8.23
N ALA A 117 -32.23 15.24 -7.83
CA ALA A 117 -31.23 14.89 -6.81
C ALA A 117 -31.85 14.58 -5.43
N SER A 118 -33.03 15.13 -5.13
CA SER A 118 -33.74 14.87 -3.87
C SER A 118 -34.23 13.44 -3.71
N GLU A 119 -34.38 12.70 -4.82
CA GLU A 119 -34.81 11.31 -4.86
C GLU A 119 -33.64 10.33 -4.77
N LEU A 120 -32.41 10.81 -4.92
CA LEU A 120 -31.20 9.98 -4.88
C LEU A 120 -30.76 9.74 -3.44
N SER A 121 -30.92 8.52 -2.94
CA SER A 121 -30.52 8.15 -1.57
C SER A 121 -29.04 8.38 -1.26
N ALA A 122 -28.18 8.33 -2.29
CA ALA A 122 -26.76 8.62 -2.19
C ALA A 122 -26.46 10.14 -2.06
N PHE A 123 -27.38 11.02 -2.48
CA PHE A 123 -27.26 12.47 -2.37
C PHE A 123 -27.63 12.92 -0.95
N ARG A 124 -26.61 13.09 -0.11
CA ARG A 124 -26.78 13.40 1.31
C ARG A 124 -26.81 14.90 1.56
N VAL A 125 -27.74 15.33 2.40
CA VAL A 125 -27.75 16.67 3.01
C VAL A 125 -26.76 16.68 4.19
N PRO A 126 -26.06 17.80 4.47
CA PRO A 126 -25.18 17.93 5.63
C PRO A 126 -25.80 17.39 6.93
N SER A 127 -25.00 16.70 7.75
CA SER A 127 -25.50 16.04 8.96
C SER A 127 -26.24 17.01 9.88
N ALA A 128 -27.45 16.63 10.31
CA ALA A 128 -28.27 17.40 11.25
C ALA A 128 -27.56 17.72 12.58
N SER A 129 -26.50 17.01 12.96
CA SER A 129 -25.74 17.29 14.19
C SER A 129 -24.86 18.54 14.12
N ARG A 130 -24.48 19.02 12.92
CA ARG A 130 -23.53 20.13 12.74
C ARG A 130 -24.18 21.46 12.36
N LEU A 131 -25.30 21.42 11.66
CA LEU A 131 -26.12 22.57 11.22
C LEU A 131 -27.58 22.28 11.56
N LYS A 132 -27.98 22.58 12.78
CA LYS A 132 -29.39 22.53 13.24
C LYS A 132 -29.70 23.70 14.15
N ALA A 133 -30.99 23.97 14.33
CA ALA A 133 -31.46 24.89 15.36
C ALA A 133 -30.81 24.59 16.73
N GLY A 134 -30.35 25.64 17.41
CA GLY A 134 -29.65 25.61 18.69
C GLY A 134 -28.12 25.39 18.62
N SER A 135 -27.59 24.92 17.48
CA SER A 135 -26.14 24.76 17.31
C SER A 135 -25.42 26.10 17.18
N VAL A 136 -24.14 26.15 17.54
CA VAL A 136 -23.35 27.38 17.41
C VAL A 136 -23.00 27.63 15.95
N LEU A 137 -23.15 28.89 15.51
CA LEU A 137 -22.74 29.33 14.19
C LEU A 137 -21.24 29.09 13.98
N ASN A 138 -20.91 28.52 12.82
CA ASN A 138 -19.55 28.38 12.35
C ASN A 138 -19.55 28.49 10.82
N HIS A 139 -18.78 29.44 10.29
CA HIS A 139 -18.75 29.73 8.85
C HIS A 139 -18.17 28.57 8.04
N GLY A 140 -17.15 27.90 8.58
CA GLY A 140 -16.57 26.71 7.97
C GLY A 140 -17.62 25.63 7.71
N ARG A 141 -18.49 25.36 8.69
CA ARG A 141 -19.57 24.37 8.53
C ARG A 141 -20.59 24.74 7.45
N TYR A 142 -20.92 26.02 7.33
CA TYR A 142 -21.82 26.52 6.27
C TYR A 142 -21.20 26.36 4.87
N GLU A 143 -19.93 26.73 4.71
CA GLU A 143 -19.22 26.56 3.43
C GLU A 143 -18.96 25.08 3.10
N ASP A 144 -18.65 24.26 4.11
CA ASP A 144 -18.52 22.80 3.97
C ASP A 144 -19.83 22.16 3.47
N ALA A 145 -20.97 22.65 3.98
CA ALA A 145 -22.29 22.20 3.55
C ALA A 145 -22.56 22.53 2.09
N LYS A 146 -22.28 23.77 1.65
CA LYS A 146 -22.40 24.18 0.25
C LYS A 146 -21.50 23.34 -0.66
N ARG A 147 -20.23 23.19 -0.28
CA ARG A 147 -19.25 22.41 -1.04
C ARG A 147 -19.63 20.93 -1.12
N LEU A 148 -20.16 20.33 -0.05
CA LEU A 148 -20.66 18.96 -0.06
C LEU A 148 -21.80 18.77 -1.08
N ILE A 149 -22.76 19.70 -1.14
CA ILE A 149 -23.88 19.65 -2.09
C ILE A 149 -23.36 19.81 -3.53
N GLN A 150 -22.49 20.79 -3.78
CA GLN A 150 -21.90 21.04 -5.10
C GLN A 150 -21.06 19.85 -5.60
N ASN A 151 -20.21 19.28 -4.74
CA ASN A 151 -19.38 18.13 -5.10
C ASN A 151 -20.23 16.89 -5.41
N GLN A 152 -21.32 16.66 -4.66
CA GLN A 152 -22.25 15.58 -4.97
C GLN A 152 -23.02 15.83 -6.26
N ALA A 153 -23.40 17.07 -6.54
CA ALA A 153 -24.03 17.44 -7.81
C ALA A 153 -23.10 17.13 -8.99
N SER A 154 -21.84 17.55 -8.92
CA SER A 154 -20.83 17.21 -9.93
C SER A 154 -20.57 15.71 -10.03
N ARG A 155 -20.45 15.00 -8.90
CA ARG A 155 -20.24 13.55 -8.88
C ARG A 155 -21.37 12.80 -9.57
N TYR A 156 -22.62 13.08 -9.22
CA TYR A 156 -23.78 12.32 -9.66
C TYR A 156 -24.41 12.85 -10.98
N GLY A 157 -23.76 13.80 -11.65
CA GLY A 157 -24.18 14.25 -12.97
C GLY A 157 -25.26 15.33 -13.00
N PHE A 158 -25.40 16.12 -11.94
CA PHE A 158 -26.30 17.28 -11.85
C PHE A 158 -25.56 18.57 -12.22
N PHE A 159 -25.07 18.65 -13.47
CA PHE A 159 -24.18 19.72 -13.91
C PHE A 159 -24.84 21.11 -14.03
N ASP A 160 -26.16 21.13 -14.22
CA ASP A 160 -26.97 22.37 -14.21
C ASP A 160 -27.34 22.84 -12.80
N GLY A 161 -26.92 22.09 -11.77
CA GLY A 161 -27.30 22.30 -10.39
C GLY A 161 -26.77 23.61 -9.82
N ARG A 162 -27.65 24.38 -9.17
CA ARG A 162 -27.30 25.69 -8.60
C ARG A 162 -28.10 26.01 -7.34
N PHE A 163 -27.52 26.82 -6.46
CA PHE A 163 -28.25 27.40 -5.35
C PHE A 163 -29.21 28.48 -5.87
N SER A 164 -30.52 28.23 -5.78
CA SER A 164 -31.54 29.25 -6.01
C SER A 164 -31.62 30.23 -4.83
N ARG A 165 -31.30 29.74 -3.62
CA ARG A 165 -31.14 30.55 -2.41
C ARG A 165 -29.90 30.11 -1.64
N GLN A 166 -29.10 31.08 -1.23
CA GLN A 166 -27.93 30.89 -0.36
C GLN A 166 -27.79 32.07 0.60
N ARG A 167 -28.41 31.98 1.76
CA ARG A 167 -28.42 33.05 2.77
C ARG A 167 -27.90 32.56 4.10
N LEU A 168 -27.07 33.40 4.72
CA LEU A 168 -26.67 33.33 6.12
C LEU A 168 -26.95 34.70 6.71
N GLU A 169 -28.08 34.82 7.41
CA GLU A 169 -28.51 36.06 8.06
C GLU A 169 -28.12 36.01 9.53
N ILE A 170 -27.45 37.05 10.02
CA ILE A 170 -26.88 37.08 11.36
C ILE A 170 -27.43 38.30 12.06
N ASP A 171 -28.02 38.09 13.24
CA ASP A 171 -28.43 39.15 14.15
C ASP A 171 -27.55 39.11 15.41
N PRO A 172 -26.47 39.91 15.45
CA PRO A 172 -25.58 39.95 16.58
C PRO A 172 -26.27 40.42 17.86
N ALA A 173 -27.29 41.28 17.78
CA ALA A 173 -27.95 41.83 18.97
C ALA A 173 -28.86 40.78 19.62
N ALA A 174 -29.57 39.99 18.80
CA ALA A 174 -30.42 38.90 19.27
C ALA A 174 -29.65 37.59 19.56
N GLY A 175 -28.36 37.52 19.21
CA GLY A 175 -27.51 36.35 19.45
C GLY A 175 -27.82 35.16 18.54
N VAL A 176 -28.46 35.39 17.39
CA VAL A 176 -28.99 34.33 16.51
C VAL A 176 -28.57 34.50 15.06
N ALA A 177 -28.59 33.38 14.31
CA ALA A 177 -28.43 33.37 12.86
C ALA A 177 -29.40 32.39 12.20
N ASP A 178 -29.81 32.70 10.98
CA ASP A 178 -30.67 31.85 10.14
C ASP A 178 -29.94 31.45 8.86
N ILE A 179 -30.10 30.18 8.47
CA ILE A 179 -29.52 29.62 7.25
C ILE A 179 -30.65 29.21 6.31
N GLU A 180 -30.59 29.67 5.06
CA GLU A 180 -31.47 29.24 3.96
C GLU A 180 -30.60 28.80 2.76
N LEU A 181 -30.51 27.49 2.53
CA LEU A 181 -29.83 26.87 1.40
C LEU A 181 -30.85 26.08 0.58
N VAL A 182 -31.21 26.58 -0.60
CA VAL A 182 -32.08 25.86 -1.54
C VAL A 182 -31.28 25.58 -2.81
N PHE A 183 -30.98 24.30 -3.03
CA PHE A 183 -30.25 23.82 -4.20
C PHE A 183 -31.21 23.18 -5.19
N VAL A 184 -31.26 23.70 -6.41
CA VAL A 184 -32.05 23.14 -7.51
C VAL A 184 -31.09 22.33 -8.38
N SER A 185 -31.30 21.01 -8.46
CA SER A 185 -30.33 20.11 -9.07
C SER A 185 -30.26 20.17 -10.59
N GLY A 186 -31.35 20.57 -11.26
CA GLY A 186 -31.49 20.32 -12.69
C GLY A 186 -31.61 18.82 -13.00
N PRO A 187 -31.64 18.46 -14.29
CA PRO A 187 -31.71 17.06 -14.72
C PRO A 187 -30.41 16.31 -14.42
N ARG A 188 -30.51 14.98 -14.30
CA ARG A 188 -29.35 14.10 -14.17
C ARG A 188 -28.86 13.68 -15.55
N TYR A 189 -27.58 13.86 -15.81
CA TYR A 189 -26.94 13.41 -17.04
C TYR A 189 -26.60 11.92 -16.96
N SER A 190 -26.53 11.26 -18.12
CA SER A 190 -26.08 9.87 -18.27
C SER A 190 -24.78 9.80 -19.08
N LEU A 191 -24.06 8.70 -18.94
CA LEU A 191 -22.94 8.34 -19.80
C LEU A 191 -23.52 7.79 -21.11
N GLY A 192 -23.10 8.35 -22.25
CA GLY A 192 -23.49 7.92 -23.57
C GLY A 192 -22.52 6.88 -24.16
N ASP A 193 -22.47 6.83 -25.48
CA ASP A 193 -21.59 5.91 -26.21
C ASP A 193 -20.11 6.20 -25.92
N ILE A 194 -19.33 5.13 -25.94
CA ILE A 194 -17.88 5.16 -25.73
C ILE A 194 -17.18 5.09 -27.08
N ALA A 195 -16.17 5.93 -27.28
CA ALA A 195 -15.31 5.88 -28.44
C ALA A 195 -13.84 5.78 -28.01
N PHE A 196 -13.14 4.78 -28.56
CA PHE A 196 -11.71 4.60 -28.34
C PHE A 196 -10.91 5.28 -29.46
N SER A 197 -9.80 5.93 -29.10
CA SER A 197 -8.92 6.64 -30.04
C SER A 197 -7.45 6.40 -29.71
N GLY A 198 -6.59 6.48 -30.73
CA GLY A 198 -5.17 6.15 -30.64
C GLY A 198 -4.79 5.03 -31.60
N ASP A 199 -3.50 4.77 -31.73
CA ASP A 199 -2.98 3.61 -32.48
C ASP A 199 -2.83 2.44 -31.51
N PHE A 200 -3.74 1.47 -31.61
CA PHE A 200 -3.70 0.27 -30.79
C PHE A 200 -4.05 -0.99 -31.60
N PRO A 201 -3.38 -2.13 -31.31
CA PRO A 201 -3.55 -3.35 -32.07
C PRO A 201 -4.68 -4.25 -31.53
N PHE A 202 -5.61 -3.69 -30.75
CA PHE A 202 -6.63 -4.45 -30.00
C PHE A 202 -8.01 -4.35 -30.66
N ASP A 203 -8.80 -5.41 -30.53
CA ASP A 203 -10.19 -5.40 -30.94
C ASP A 203 -11.02 -4.57 -29.95
N GLU A 204 -11.96 -3.80 -30.47
CA GLU A 204 -12.83 -2.96 -29.65
C GLU A 204 -13.66 -3.78 -28.64
N GLU A 205 -14.02 -5.02 -28.99
CA GLU A 205 -14.69 -5.98 -28.08
C GLU A 205 -13.88 -6.22 -26.79
N LEU A 206 -12.55 -6.34 -26.88
CA LEU A 206 -11.70 -6.50 -25.69
C LEU A 206 -11.79 -5.25 -24.79
N LEU A 207 -11.80 -4.06 -25.39
CA LEU A 207 -11.84 -2.80 -24.68
C LEU A 207 -13.21 -2.56 -24.03
N LEU A 208 -14.28 -2.87 -24.74
CA LEU A 208 -15.66 -2.77 -24.24
C LEU A 208 -15.90 -3.68 -23.03
N ARG A 209 -15.27 -4.86 -22.99
CA ARG A 209 -15.33 -5.77 -21.83
C ARG A 209 -14.61 -5.25 -20.58
N MET A 210 -13.84 -4.16 -20.69
CA MET A 210 -13.21 -3.47 -19.56
C MET A 210 -14.03 -2.27 -19.08
N VAL A 211 -15.11 -1.92 -19.76
CA VAL A 211 -15.98 -0.80 -19.39
C VAL A 211 -16.86 -1.20 -18.21
N PRO A 212 -16.89 -0.44 -17.10
CA PRO A 212 -17.63 -0.80 -15.90
C PRO A 212 -19.12 -0.42 -15.93
N PHE A 213 -19.62 0.09 -17.05
CA PHE A 213 -20.99 0.57 -17.21
C PHE A 213 -21.53 0.33 -18.61
N ASP A 214 -22.85 0.20 -18.70
CA ASP A 214 -23.56 0.17 -19.98
C ASP A 214 -23.88 1.61 -20.46
N PRO A 215 -24.10 1.82 -21.78
CA PRO A 215 -24.64 3.07 -22.27
C PRO A 215 -25.93 3.46 -21.55
N ASP A 216 -26.16 4.77 -21.40
CA ASP A 216 -27.27 5.37 -20.66
C ASP A 216 -27.26 5.18 -19.14
N THR A 217 -26.20 4.59 -18.57
CA THR A 217 -25.99 4.58 -17.12
C THR A 217 -25.94 6.02 -16.58
N PRO A 218 -26.68 6.36 -15.51
CA PRO A 218 -26.61 7.69 -14.90
C PRO A 218 -25.18 8.05 -14.50
N TYR A 219 -24.75 9.28 -14.79
CA TYR A 219 -23.38 9.69 -14.53
C TYR A 219 -23.01 9.52 -13.05
N ASP A 220 -21.86 8.90 -12.81
CA ASP A 220 -21.10 8.93 -11.57
C ASP A 220 -19.62 9.08 -11.94
N SER A 221 -18.95 10.09 -11.40
CA SER A 221 -17.51 10.29 -11.65
C SER A 221 -16.66 9.09 -11.21
N GLU A 222 -17.17 8.25 -10.29
CA GLU A 222 -16.51 7.00 -9.90
C GLU A 222 -16.38 6.03 -11.08
N LEU A 223 -17.40 5.92 -11.93
CA LEU A 223 -17.39 5.02 -13.10
C LEU A 223 -16.32 5.44 -14.12
N ILE A 224 -16.05 6.73 -14.24
CA ILE A 224 -14.97 7.26 -15.08
C ILE A 224 -13.60 6.90 -14.51
N ALA A 225 -13.45 7.02 -13.18
CA ALA A 225 -12.24 6.61 -12.49
C ALA A 225 -12.01 5.09 -12.58
N GLU A 226 -13.07 4.30 -12.45
CA GLU A 226 -13.03 2.83 -12.61
C GLU A 226 -12.63 2.43 -14.04
N LEU A 227 -13.18 3.07 -15.08
CA LEU A 227 -12.79 2.83 -16.47
C LEU A 227 -11.30 3.17 -16.71
N TYR A 228 -10.85 4.31 -16.20
CA TYR A 228 -9.44 4.70 -16.26
C TYR A 228 -8.55 3.65 -15.58
N GLN A 229 -8.89 3.23 -14.35
CA GLN A 229 -8.14 2.23 -13.59
C GLN A 229 -8.17 0.85 -14.26
N ALA A 230 -9.30 0.43 -14.82
CA ALA A 230 -9.45 -0.81 -15.59
C ALA A 230 -8.47 -0.86 -16.76
N LEU A 231 -8.49 0.16 -17.62
CA LEU A 231 -7.60 0.23 -18.78
C LEU A 231 -6.13 0.36 -18.36
N GLN A 232 -5.81 1.15 -17.34
CA GLN A 232 -4.43 1.29 -16.86
C GLN A 232 -3.88 -0.01 -16.24
N SER A 233 -4.70 -0.70 -15.44
CA SER A 233 -4.31 -1.94 -14.75
C SER A 233 -4.31 -3.18 -15.67
N SER A 234 -4.97 -3.11 -16.83
CA SER A 234 -4.89 -4.16 -17.87
C SER A 234 -3.45 -4.48 -18.27
N GLY A 235 -2.55 -3.50 -18.12
CA GLY A 235 -1.17 -3.64 -18.54
C GLY A 235 -1.00 -3.66 -20.05
N TYR A 236 -1.95 -3.16 -20.84
CA TYR A 236 -1.80 -2.97 -22.29
C TYR A 236 -1.38 -1.54 -22.70
N PHE A 237 -1.61 -0.56 -21.83
CA PHE A 237 -1.43 0.85 -22.14
C PHE A 237 -0.41 1.49 -21.21
N GLU A 238 0.41 2.39 -21.76
CA GLU A 238 1.32 3.25 -21.00
C GLU A 238 0.59 4.50 -20.51
N SER A 239 -0.33 5.03 -21.33
CA SER A 239 -1.14 6.20 -21.02
C SER A 239 -2.59 5.95 -21.40
N VAL A 240 -3.49 6.38 -20.52
CA VAL A 240 -4.95 6.33 -20.68
C VAL A 240 -5.49 7.71 -20.34
N ARG A 241 -6.38 8.24 -21.17
CA ARG A 241 -7.16 9.44 -20.85
C ARG A 241 -8.63 9.15 -21.12
N VAL A 242 -9.47 9.40 -20.13
CA VAL A 242 -10.92 9.24 -20.23
C VAL A 242 -11.55 10.61 -20.09
N ASP A 243 -12.19 11.07 -21.16
CA ASP A 243 -12.86 12.37 -21.24
C ASP A 243 -14.38 12.16 -21.29
N ALA A 244 -15.09 12.69 -20.30
CA ALA A 244 -16.55 12.72 -20.24
C ALA A 244 -17.00 14.16 -19.93
N ILE A 245 -17.11 14.97 -20.99
CA ILE A 245 -17.26 16.43 -20.88
C ILE A 245 -18.75 16.83 -20.93
N PRO A 246 -19.36 17.36 -19.86
CA PRO A 246 -20.79 17.65 -19.81
C PRO A 246 -21.28 18.65 -20.88
N THR A 247 -20.43 19.60 -21.29
CA THR A 247 -20.78 20.59 -22.32
C THR A 247 -20.89 19.98 -23.73
N GLN A 248 -20.42 18.75 -23.92
CA GLN A 248 -20.56 18.00 -25.17
C GLN A 248 -21.78 17.06 -25.16
N ALA A 249 -22.58 17.09 -24.10
CA ALA A 249 -23.74 16.22 -23.98
C ALA A 249 -24.79 16.53 -25.06
N ASN A 250 -25.37 15.47 -25.63
CA ASN A 250 -26.55 15.58 -26.49
C ASN A 250 -27.72 14.91 -25.77
N GLN A 251 -28.83 15.62 -25.59
CA GLN A 251 -30.01 15.11 -24.87
C GLN A 251 -29.66 14.53 -23.48
N LEU A 252 -28.82 15.24 -22.71
CA LEU A 252 -28.31 14.84 -21.38
C LEU A 252 -27.41 13.59 -21.37
N ARG A 253 -27.03 13.04 -22.53
CA ARG A 253 -26.09 11.93 -22.66
C ARG A 253 -24.69 12.48 -22.96
N ILE A 254 -23.73 12.19 -22.09
CA ILE A 254 -22.34 12.66 -22.21
C ILE A 254 -21.55 11.64 -23.02
N PRO A 255 -21.03 11.97 -24.21
CA PRO A 255 -20.14 11.05 -24.93
C PRO A 255 -18.86 10.82 -24.12
N VAL A 256 -18.39 9.57 -24.08
CA VAL A 256 -17.17 9.19 -23.36
C VAL A 256 -16.08 8.89 -24.39
N THR A 257 -15.02 9.68 -24.41
CA THR A 257 -13.88 9.45 -25.31
C THR A 257 -12.70 8.91 -24.51
N VAL A 258 -12.12 7.82 -24.99
CA VAL A 258 -10.95 7.18 -24.38
C VAL A 258 -9.78 7.28 -25.33
N ALA A 259 -8.75 8.06 -24.97
CA ALA A 259 -7.50 8.13 -25.73
C ALA A 259 -6.46 7.17 -25.11
N LEU A 260 -5.92 6.29 -25.93
CA LEU A 260 -5.04 5.20 -25.52
C LEU A 260 -3.67 5.32 -26.17
N GLN A 261 -2.62 5.12 -25.38
CA GLN A 261 -1.25 4.91 -25.87
C GLN A 261 -0.78 3.53 -25.43
N VAL A 262 -0.50 2.67 -26.40
CA VAL A 262 -0.06 1.29 -26.14
C VAL A 262 1.32 1.29 -25.51
N ARG A 263 1.51 0.43 -24.51
CA ARG A 263 2.82 0.23 -23.90
C ARG A 263 3.80 -0.43 -24.85
N GLU A 264 5.08 -0.27 -24.58
CA GLU A 264 6.09 -1.11 -25.22
C GLU A 264 5.76 -2.60 -25.04
N PRO A 265 5.76 -3.38 -26.12
CA PRO A 265 5.13 -4.70 -26.11
C PRO A 265 5.98 -5.74 -25.38
N ARG A 266 7.23 -5.44 -25.03
CA ARG A 266 8.16 -6.38 -24.41
C ARG A 266 8.82 -5.75 -23.19
N THR A 267 8.92 -6.49 -22.11
CA THR A 267 9.76 -6.12 -20.96
C THR A 267 10.71 -7.24 -20.63
N MET A 268 11.88 -6.86 -20.11
CA MET A 268 12.88 -7.79 -19.59
C MET A 268 13.30 -7.31 -18.21
N GLY A 269 13.24 -8.20 -17.23
CA GLY A 269 13.67 -7.96 -15.86
C GLY A 269 14.83 -8.87 -15.50
N LEU A 270 15.82 -8.30 -14.84
CA LEU A 270 16.96 -9.03 -14.28
C LEU A 270 17.01 -8.77 -12.77
N GLY A 271 17.08 -9.83 -11.99
CA GLY A 271 17.22 -9.78 -10.54
C GLY A 271 18.43 -10.58 -10.11
N LEU A 272 19.26 -9.99 -9.25
CA LEU A 272 20.34 -10.70 -8.57
C LEU A 272 19.94 -10.87 -7.11
N GLY A 273 20.31 -11.99 -6.52
CA GLY A 273 20.11 -12.31 -5.11
C GLY A 273 21.33 -13.04 -4.59
N PHE A 274 21.54 -13.01 -3.29
CA PHE A 274 22.55 -13.82 -2.63
C PHE A 274 22.01 -14.25 -1.27
N SER A 275 22.33 -15.47 -0.89
CA SER A 275 22.14 -15.96 0.47
C SER A 275 23.23 -16.96 0.81
N THR A 276 23.63 -17.04 2.07
CA THR A 276 24.68 -17.98 2.50
C THR A 276 24.27 -19.44 2.29
N ASP A 277 22.98 -19.73 2.42
CA ASP A 277 22.38 -21.06 2.26
C ASP A 277 22.34 -21.57 0.80
N VAL A 278 22.04 -20.67 -0.14
CA VAL A 278 21.73 -21.01 -1.55
C VAL A 278 22.77 -20.45 -2.53
N GLY A 279 23.67 -19.60 -2.04
CA GLY A 279 24.67 -18.89 -2.85
C GLY A 279 24.08 -17.77 -3.71
N PRO A 280 24.78 -17.37 -4.79
CA PRO A 280 24.27 -16.38 -5.73
C PRO A 280 23.05 -16.92 -6.48
N ARG A 281 22.10 -16.03 -6.73
CA ARG A 281 20.85 -16.33 -7.41
C ARG A 281 20.61 -15.30 -8.50
N LEU A 282 20.35 -15.79 -9.71
CA LEU A 282 19.93 -14.99 -10.85
C LEU A 282 18.47 -15.25 -11.14
N ARG A 283 17.69 -14.19 -11.32
CA ARG A 283 16.33 -14.24 -11.86
C ARG A 283 16.29 -13.44 -13.15
N ALA A 284 15.75 -14.02 -14.19
CA ALA A 284 15.50 -13.34 -15.45
C ALA A 284 14.03 -13.55 -15.83
N ASN A 285 13.35 -12.48 -16.23
CA ASN A 285 12.03 -12.56 -16.82
C ASN A 285 12.02 -11.84 -18.17
N TRP A 286 11.27 -12.38 -19.10
CA TRP A 286 10.98 -11.74 -20.37
C TRP A 286 9.51 -11.92 -20.65
N THR A 287 8.82 -10.81 -20.91
CA THR A 287 7.36 -10.80 -21.13
C THR A 287 7.05 -10.12 -22.44
N ARG A 288 6.19 -10.73 -23.25
CA ARG A 288 5.47 -10.07 -24.35
C ARG A 288 4.05 -9.76 -23.86
N HIS A 289 3.76 -8.48 -23.63
CA HIS A 289 2.52 -8.02 -23.00
C HIS A 289 1.26 -8.20 -23.84
N TRP A 290 1.41 -8.35 -25.15
CA TRP A 290 0.33 -8.68 -26.06
C TRP A 290 0.88 -9.30 -27.36
N ARG A 291 0.11 -10.22 -27.94
CA ARG A 291 0.46 -10.97 -29.15
C ARG A 291 -0.55 -10.81 -30.28
N ASN A 292 -1.83 -10.66 -29.94
CA ASN A 292 -2.95 -10.57 -30.87
C ASN A 292 -3.94 -9.49 -30.40
N PRO A 293 -4.96 -9.16 -31.22
CA PRO A 293 -5.95 -8.15 -30.86
C PRO A 293 -6.82 -8.47 -29.64
N GLN A 294 -6.88 -9.74 -29.24
CA GLN A 294 -7.58 -10.21 -28.04
C GLN A 294 -6.72 -10.11 -26.75
N GLY A 295 -5.52 -9.52 -26.82
CA GLY A 295 -4.71 -9.23 -25.63
C GLY A 295 -3.93 -10.42 -25.07
N HIS A 296 -3.81 -11.53 -25.79
CA HIS A 296 -3.06 -12.69 -25.31
C HIS A 296 -1.59 -12.30 -25.05
N SER A 297 -0.99 -12.81 -23.99
CA SER A 297 0.40 -12.52 -23.63
C SER A 297 1.18 -13.80 -23.35
N TYR A 298 2.51 -13.72 -23.37
CA TYR A 298 3.35 -14.86 -23.03
C TYR A 298 4.68 -14.40 -22.46
N GLY A 299 5.33 -15.29 -21.73
CA GLY A 299 6.60 -14.97 -21.11
C GLY A 299 7.44 -16.18 -20.76
N VAL A 300 8.66 -15.85 -20.39
CA VAL A 300 9.69 -16.77 -19.91
C VAL A 300 10.16 -16.25 -18.56
N GLU A 301 10.25 -17.16 -17.60
CA GLU A 301 10.77 -16.89 -16.26
C GLU A 301 11.90 -17.88 -15.98
N THR A 302 13.01 -17.40 -15.46
CA THR A 302 14.19 -18.22 -15.18
C THR A 302 14.75 -17.86 -13.81
N GLU A 303 15.02 -18.86 -13.00
CA GLU A 303 15.70 -18.73 -11.71
C GLU A 303 16.86 -19.72 -11.66
N LEU A 304 18.08 -19.20 -11.50
CA LEU A 304 19.30 -20.00 -11.42
C LEU A 304 20.00 -19.72 -10.09
N SER A 305 20.28 -20.77 -9.35
CA SER A 305 21.09 -20.80 -8.13
C SER A 305 21.83 -22.12 -8.05
N ALA A 306 22.81 -22.26 -7.16
CA ALA A 306 23.56 -23.50 -7.02
C ALA A 306 22.66 -24.74 -6.79
N PRO A 307 21.74 -24.74 -5.79
CA PRO A 307 20.90 -25.91 -5.55
C PRO A 307 19.67 -25.98 -6.47
N ARG A 308 19.30 -24.90 -7.16
CA ARG A 308 18.04 -24.87 -7.94
C ARG A 308 18.18 -24.12 -9.26
N GLN A 309 17.81 -24.78 -10.35
CA GLN A 309 17.66 -24.17 -11.67
C GLN A 309 16.25 -24.42 -12.20
N ASN A 310 15.53 -23.36 -12.51
CA ASN A 310 14.14 -23.40 -12.96
C ASN A 310 13.95 -22.53 -14.20
N VAL A 311 13.29 -23.07 -15.22
CA VAL A 311 12.87 -22.35 -16.41
C VAL A 311 11.38 -22.60 -16.61
N GLY A 312 10.60 -21.53 -16.61
CA GLY A 312 9.16 -21.53 -16.83
C GLY A 312 8.79 -20.76 -18.09
N LEU A 313 7.77 -21.26 -18.79
CA LEU A 313 7.12 -20.65 -19.93
C LEU A 313 5.63 -20.53 -19.61
N TRP A 314 5.00 -19.43 -20.00
CA TRP A 314 3.57 -19.27 -19.85
C TRP A 314 2.96 -18.54 -21.03
N TYR A 315 1.69 -18.83 -21.29
CA TYR A 315 0.84 -18.15 -22.26
C TYR A 315 -0.50 -17.82 -21.61
N ASP A 316 -0.83 -16.54 -21.51
CA ASP A 316 -2.04 -16.02 -20.88
C ASP A 316 -3.08 -15.63 -21.93
N ILE A 317 -4.31 -16.12 -21.71
CA ILE A 317 -5.51 -15.81 -22.49
C ILE A 317 -6.44 -15.04 -21.54
N PRO A 318 -6.74 -13.75 -21.80
CA PRO A 318 -7.69 -12.99 -21.00
C PRO A 318 -9.05 -13.69 -20.93
N GLY A 319 -9.53 -13.92 -19.71
CA GLY A 319 -10.85 -14.48 -19.42
C GLY A 319 -11.92 -13.39 -19.41
N ASP A 320 -13.07 -13.69 -18.82
CA ASP A 320 -14.17 -12.73 -18.67
C ASP A 320 -14.59 -12.60 -17.20
N PRO A 321 -14.44 -11.42 -16.56
CA PRO A 321 -13.85 -10.18 -17.10
C PRO A 321 -12.33 -10.26 -17.35
N PRO A 322 -11.80 -9.57 -18.38
CA PRO A 322 -10.39 -9.68 -18.79
C PRO A 322 -9.39 -9.09 -17.78
N LEU A 323 -9.86 -8.32 -16.81
CA LEU A 323 -9.04 -7.68 -15.77
C LEU A 323 -8.80 -8.59 -14.56
N THR A 324 -9.71 -9.53 -14.31
CA THR A 324 -9.70 -10.37 -13.10
C THR A 324 -9.44 -11.82 -13.43
N ASP A 325 -9.85 -12.29 -14.61
CA ASP A 325 -9.82 -13.70 -14.96
C ASP A 325 -8.93 -13.93 -16.17
N LYS A 326 -8.17 -15.03 -16.15
CA LYS A 326 -7.37 -15.48 -17.29
C LYS A 326 -7.11 -16.97 -17.24
N LEU A 327 -7.01 -17.58 -18.42
CA LEU A 327 -6.49 -18.94 -18.57
C LEU A 327 -5.01 -18.85 -18.93
N ARG A 328 -4.16 -19.45 -18.10
CA ARG A 328 -2.73 -19.57 -18.31
C ARG A 328 -2.40 -21.00 -18.72
N LEU A 329 -1.70 -21.17 -19.85
CA LEU A 329 -1.03 -22.42 -20.18
C LEU A 329 0.41 -22.31 -19.71
N ALA A 330 0.81 -23.15 -18.76
CA ALA A 330 2.14 -23.10 -18.17
C ALA A 330 2.94 -24.38 -18.47
N GLY A 331 4.23 -24.20 -18.70
CA GLY A 331 5.20 -25.28 -18.78
C GLY A 331 6.47 -24.90 -18.03
N GLY A 332 7.13 -25.86 -17.39
CA GLY A 332 8.36 -25.57 -16.66
C GLY A 332 9.22 -26.79 -16.44
N TYR A 333 10.52 -26.55 -16.38
CA TYR A 333 11.54 -27.53 -16.05
C TYR A 333 12.33 -27.03 -14.83
N GLN A 334 12.43 -27.87 -13.81
CA GLN A 334 13.14 -27.60 -12.58
C GLN A 334 14.15 -28.71 -12.28
N TYR A 335 15.41 -28.33 -12.10
CA TYR A 335 16.43 -29.14 -11.45
C TYR A 335 16.61 -28.63 -10.01
N GLU A 336 16.63 -29.54 -9.03
CA GLU A 336 16.86 -29.19 -7.64
C GLU A 336 17.70 -30.25 -6.91
N GLU A 337 18.78 -29.80 -6.28
CA GLU A 337 19.54 -30.54 -5.26
C GLU A 337 19.02 -30.12 -3.89
N LEU A 338 18.60 -31.11 -3.11
CA LEU A 338 17.93 -30.94 -1.82
C LEU A 338 18.79 -31.57 -0.71
N ALA A 339 18.62 -31.06 0.51
CA ALA A 339 19.16 -31.64 1.73
C ALA A 339 20.66 -31.99 1.66
N SER A 340 21.51 -31.04 1.28
CA SER A 340 22.98 -31.24 1.18
C SER A 340 23.41 -32.31 0.16
N ASN A 341 22.65 -32.44 -0.94
CA ASN A 341 22.89 -33.34 -2.08
C ASN A 341 22.52 -34.81 -1.83
N ASP A 342 21.87 -35.10 -0.72
CA ASP A 342 21.25 -36.41 -0.43
C ASP A 342 20.12 -36.73 -1.42
N SER A 343 19.46 -35.68 -1.92
CA SER A 343 18.30 -35.79 -2.80
C SER A 343 18.44 -34.91 -4.04
N LEU A 344 18.01 -35.42 -5.19
CA LEU A 344 18.04 -34.75 -6.48
C LEU A 344 16.70 -34.93 -7.20
N SER A 345 16.20 -33.86 -7.81
CA SER A 345 14.95 -33.85 -8.56
C SER A 345 15.10 -33.16 -9.91
N ARG A 346 14.55 -33.77 -10.96
CA ARG A 346 14.34 -33.19 -12.29
C ARG A 346 12.87 -33.25 -12.63
N LEU A 347 12.18 -32.13 -12.43
CA LEU A 347 10.73 -32.01 -12.56
C LEU A 347 10.36 -31.27 -13.85
N LEU A 348 9.65 -31.95 -14.74
CA LEU A 348 8.92 -31.33 -15.85
C LEU A 348 7.45 -31.14 -15.43
N THR A 349 6.90 -29.95 -15.59
CA THR A 349 5.50 -29.61 -15.32
C THR A 349 4.85 -29.00 -16.55
N LEU A 350 3.66 -29.45 -16.91
CA LEU A 350 2.84 -28.90 -18.00
C LEU A 350 1.38 -28.84 -17.55
N GLY A 351 0.67 -27.74 -17.80
CA GLY A 351 -0.77 -27.75 -17.59
C GLY A 351 -1.45 -26.38 -17.63
N PRO A 352 -2.78 -26.38 -17.80
CA PRO A 352 -3.60 -25.18 -17.66
C PRO A 352 -3.76 -24.74 -16.20
N GLU A 353 -3.88 -23.43 -16.03
CA GLU A 353 -4.19 -22.74 -14.78
C GLU A 353 -5.24 -21.66 -15.04
N TRP A 354 -6.37 -21.70 -14.34
CA TRP A 354 -7.35 -20.63 -14.31
C TRP A 354 -7.03 -19.68 -13.16
N HIS A 355 -6.57 -18.47 -13.49
CA HIS A 355 -6.30 -17.41 -12.53
C HIS A 355 -7.51 -16.50 -12.41
N SER A 356 -7.87 -16.15 -11.19
CA SER A 356 -9.02 -15.28 -10.92
C SER A 356 -8.76 -14.40 -9.69
N GLN A 357 -8.88 -13.08 -9.87
CA GLN A 357 -8.90 -12.11 -8.80
C GLN A 357 -10.31 -12.00 -8.21
N ARG A 358 -10.41 -12.25 -6.91
CA ARG A 358 -11.65 -12.27 -6.13
C ARG A 358 -11.76 -10.98 -5.31
N SER A 359 -12.95 -10.74 -4.77
CA SER A 359 -13.20 -9.60 -3.88
C SER A 359 -12.22 -9.58 -2.70
N GLY A 360 -11.84 -8.38 -2.27
CA GLY A 360 -10.88 -8.20 -1.18
C GLY A 360 -9.41 -8.46 -1.55
N GLY A 361 -9.08 -8.66 -2.82
CA GLY A 361 -7.71 -8.79 -3.33
C GLY A 361 -7.15 -10.22 -3.36
N TRP A 362 -7.98 -11.23 -3.06
CA TRP A 362 -7.60 -12.63 -3.12
C TRP A 362 -7.34 -13.07 -4.56
N GLN A 363 -6.20 -13.72 -4.79
CA GLN A 363 -5.87 -14.38 -6.04
C GLN A 363 -6.16 -15.87 -5.89
N ARG A 364 -6.98 -16.42 -6.79
CA ARG A 364 -7.28 -17.85 -6.84
C ARG A 364 -6.69 -18.45 -8.12
N VAL A 365 -6.03 -19.59 -8.01
CA VAL A 365 -5.57 -20.39 -9.14
C VAL A 365 -6.18 -21.78 -9.06
N LEU A 366 -6.94 -22.19 -10.06
CA LEU A 366 -7.37 -23.58 -10.25
C LEU A 366 -6.48 -24.19 -11.33
N SER A 367 -5.89 -25.35 -11.11
CA SER A 367 -4.94 -25.93 -12.08
C SER A 367 -5.17 -27.41 -12.30
N VAL A 368 -4.79 -27.91 -13.47
CA VAL A 368 -4.60 -29.34 -13.71
C VAL A 368 -3.21 -29.51 -14.32
N LYS A 369 -2.27 -30.07 -13.56
CA LYS A 369 -0.86 -30.13 -13.96
C LYS A 369 -0.44 -31.57 -14.19
N TRP A 370 0.05 -31.88 -15.37
CA TRP A 370 0.82 -33.09 -15.60
C TRP A 370 2.27 -32.84 -15.17
N GLN A 371 2.81 -33.72 -14.34
CA GLN A 371 4.15 -33.64 -13.78
C GLN A 371 4.89 -34.95 -14.02
N ARG A 372 6.16 -34.83 -14.41
CA ARG A 372 7.07 -35.95 -14.56
C ARG A 372 8.38 -35.62 -13.86
N GLU A 373 8.71 -36.40 -12.84
CA GLU A 373 9.85 -36.18 -11.96
C GLU A 373 10.78 -37.38 -11.96
N GLU A 374 12.00 -37.20 -12.46
CA GLU A 374 13.11 -38.14 -12.25
C GLU A 374 13.81 -37.73 -10.96
N TYR A 375 14.02 -38.66 -10.04
CA TYR A 375 14.60 -38.36 -8.74
C TYR A 375 15.59 -39.41 -8.25
N ARG A 376 16.49 -38.95 -7.38
CA ARG A 376 17.34 -39.76 -6.50
C ARG A 376 17.14 -39.28 -5.07
N LEU A 377 16.96 -40.19 -4.12
CA LEU A 377 16.65 -39.87 -2.73
C LEU A 377 17.39 -40.84 -1.81
N GLY A 378 18.58 -40.43 -1.34
CA GLY A 378 19.56 -41.35 -0.78
C GLY A 378 19.93 -42.43 -1.80
N ASP A 379 19.68 -43.68 -1.44
CA ASP A 379 19.86 -44.87 -2.29
C ASP A 379 18.66 -45.23 -3.18
N ASP A 380 17.50 -44.57 -2.99
CA ASP A 380 16.33 -44.80 -3.85
C ASP A 380 16.40 -43.90 -5.09
N SER A 381 15.89 -44.38 -6.21
CA SER A 381 15.76 -43.57 -7.43
C SER A 381 14.58 -44.04 -8.25
N GLY A 382 13.95 -43.11 -8.95
CA GLY A 382 12.74 -43.43 -9.67
C GLY A 382 12.29 -42.35 -10.62
N LEU A 383 11.19 -42.67 -11.28
CA LEU A 383 10.44 -41.78 -12.15
C LEU A 383 9.00 -41.75 -11.63
N SER A 384 8.49 -40.56 -11.33
CA SER A 384 7.10 -40.36 -10.92
C SER A 384 6.37 -39.53 -11.98
N THR A 385 5.23 -40.02 -12.44
CA THR A 385 4.30 -39.29 -13.30
C THR A 385 3.01 -39.04 -12.54
N LEU A 386 2.55 -37.79 -12.47
CA LEU A 386 1.34 -37.40 -11.75
C LEU A 386 0.51 -36.42 -12.56
N LEU A 387 -0.80 -36.64 -12.63
CA LEU A 387 -1.78 -35.66 -13.09
C LEU A 387 -2.47 -35.05 -11.87
N MET A 388 -2.16 -33.79 -11.59
CA MET A 388 -2.51 -33.11 -10.35
C MET A 388 -3.50 -31.97 -10.58
N PRO A 389 -4.82 -32.17 -10.40
CA PRO A 389 -5.71 -31.07 -10.08
C PRO A 389 -5.27 -30.37 -8.78
N GLY A 390 -5.41 -29.05 -8.75
CA GLY A 390 -5.05 -28.26 -7.58
C GLY A 390 -5.79 -26.93 -7.51
N VAL A 391 -5.79 -26.36 -6.30
CA VAL A 391 -6.31 -25.04 -6.00
C VAL A 391 -5.30 -24.29 -5.13
N SER A 392 -5.05 -23.03 -5.48
CA SER A 392 -4.24 -22.10 -4.69
C SER A 392 -5.05 -20.85 -4.40
N TYR A 393 -4.97 -20.35 -3.18
CA TYR A 393 -5.48 -19.05 -2.77
C TYR A 393 -4.33 -18.25 -2.17
N SER A 394 -4.14 -17.02 -2.62
CA SER A 394 -3.15 -16.12 -2.05
C SER A 394 -3.69 -14.70 -1.88
N LEU A 395 -3.23 -14.02 -0.85
CA LEU A 395 -3.54 -12.61 -0.58
C LEU A 395 -2.27 -11.96 -0.05
N LEU A 396 -1.87 -10.84 -0.66
CA LEU A 396 -0.83 -9.97 -0.15
C LEU A 396 -1.43 -8.58 0.04
N ARG A 397 -1.42 -8.09 1.29
CA ARG A 397 -1.80 -6.72 1.61
C ARG A 397 -0.62 -6.05 2.28
N SER A 398 -0.18 -4.93 1.72
CA SER A 398 1.00 -4.20 2.17
C SER A 398 0.80 -2.71 1.91
N ASP A 399 1.24 -1.87 2.83
CA ASP A 399 1.23 -0.41 2.68
C ASP A 399 2.37 0.12 1.80
N ASN A 400 3.49 -0.61 1.73
CA ASN A 400 4.62 -0.33 0.84
C ASN A 400 5.14 -1.62 0.18
N ARG A 401 5.75 -1.51 -1.00
CA ARG A 401 6.29 -2.67 -1.75
C ARG A 401 7.72 -3.05 -1.34
N LEU A 402 8.51 -2.10 -0.84
CA LEU A 402 9.93 -2.29 -0.54
C LEU A 402 10.18 -2.45 0.97
N ASP A 403 9.60 -1.56 1.77
CA ASP A 403 9.75 -1.56 3.23
C ASP A 403 8.41 -1.21 3.90
N PRO A 404 7.52 -2.19 4.07
CA PRO A 404 6.22 -1.96 4.68
C PRO A 404 6.30 -1.74 6.21
N ASN A 405 5.43 -0.86 6.72
CA ASN A 405 5.19 -0.73 8.16
C ASN A 405 4.09 -1.67 8.63
N GLN A 406 3.16 -2.04 7.74
CA GLN A 406 2.13 -3.02 8.05
C GLN A 406 1.78 -3.82 6.80
N GLY A 407 1.65 -5.13 6.98
CA GLY A 407 1.21 -5.98 5.91
C GLY A 407 1.16 -7.44 6.31
N TYR A 408 0.48 -8.22 5.48
CA TYR A 408 0.41 -9.65 5.66
C TYR A 408 0.26 -10.35 4.32
N ARG A 409 0.72 -11.60 4.31
CA ARG A 409 0.58 -12.53 3.21
C ARG A 409 -0.04 -13.82 3.72
N VAL A 410 -1.06 -14.27 3.03
CA VAL A 410 -1.70 -15.57 3.24
C VAL A 410 -1.59 -16.36 1.96
N GLN A 411 -1.20 -17.63 2.07
CA GLN A 411 -1.13 -18.55 0.95
C GLN A 411 -1.62 -19.93 1.40
N PHE A 412 -2.52 -20.52 0.62
CA PHE A 412 -3.06 -21.87 0.80
C PHE A 412 -2.96 -22.60 -0.54
N ASP A 413 -2.34 -23.77 -0.55
CA ASP A 413 -2.16 -24.61 -1.72
C ASP A 413 -2.66 -26.02 -1.40
N LEU A 414 -3.50 -26.58 -2.26
CA LEU A 414 -3.97 -27.97 -2.17
C LEU A 414 -3.94 -28.59 -3.54
N ARG A 415 -3.36 -29.79 -3.67
CA ARG A 415 -3.31 -30.55 -4.92
C ARG A 415 -3.38 -32.03 -4.61
N GLY A 416 -3.88 -32.82 -5.56
CA GLY A 416 -3.92 -34.26 -5.40
C GLY A 416 -3.81 -34.99 -6.72
N ALA A 417 -3.44 -36.27 -6.64
CA ALA A 417 -3.33 -37.19 -7.77
C ALA A 417 -4.06 -38.49 -7.40
N VAL A 418 -4.61 -39.16 -8.41
CA VAL A 418 -5.30 -40.45 -8.25
C VAL A 418 -4.63 -41.47 -9.15
N ASP A 419 -4.18 -42.57 -8.56
CA ASP A 419 -3.52 -43.68 -9.24
C ASP A 419 -4.40 -44.22 -10.38
N GLY A 420 -3.76 -44.53 -11.52
CA GLY A 420 -4.43 -45.00 -12.73
C GLY A 420 -5.04 -43.90 -13.61
N VAL A 421 -5.07 -42.64 -13.16
CA VAL A 421 -5.55 -41.48 -13.96
C VAL A 421 -4.34 -40.66 -14.42
N LEU A 422 -3.53 -41.23 -15.32
CA LEU A 422 -2.25 -40.66 -15.76
C LEU A 422 -1.29 -40.32 -14.60
N SER A 423 -1.49 -40.98 -13.46
CA SER A 423 -0.71 -40.82 -12.23
C SER A 423 -0.28 -42.18 -11.73
N ASP A 424 0.95 -42.26 -11.20
CA ASP A 424 1.55 -43.50 -10.68
C ASP A 424 1.28 -43.72 -9.18
N ALA A 425 0.59 -42.77 -8.51
CA ALA A 425 0.29 -42.83 -7.09
C ALA A 425 -0.94 -42.00 -6.71
N ASN A 426 -1.60 -42.41 -5.62
CA ASN A 426 -2.56 -41.58 -4.91
C ASN A 426 -1.81 -40.61 -3.99
N VAL A 427 -2.05 -39.31 -4.15
CA VAL A 427 -1.42 -38.27 -3.33
C VAL A 427 -2.43 -37.18 -3.01
N LEU A 428 -2.40 -36.68 -1.78
CA LEU A 428 -3.02 -35.41 -1.40
C LEU A 428 -1.97 -34.56 -0.70
N HIS A 429 -1.61 -33.42 -1.28
CA HIS A 429 -0.57 -32.53 -0.78
C HIS A 429 -1.14 -31.14 -0.51
N GLY A 430 -0.98 -30.67 0.72
CA GLY A 430 -1.44 -29.36 1.18
C GLY A 430 -0.30 -28.56 1.82
N ASN A 431 -0.27 -27.25 1.58
CA ASN A 431 0.67 -26.33 2.20
C ASN A 431 -0.01 -24.99 2.49
N VAL A 432 0.26 -24.42 3.65
CA VAL A 432 -0.26 -23.12 4.05
C VAL A 432 0.86 -22.28 4.65
N MET A 433 0.91 -21.02 4.25
CA MET A 433 1.88 -20.05 4.72
C MET A 433 1.17 -18.75 5.13
N LEU A 434 1.47 -18.30 6.34
CA LEU A 434 1.06 -17.01 6.88
C LEU A 434 2.31 -16.20 7.19
N LYS A 435 2.39 -14.97 6.69
CA LYS A 435 3.41 -13.99 7.06
C LYS A 435 2.71 -12.69 7.43
N GLY A 436 3.19 -12.00 8.45
CA GLY A 436 2.63 -10.73 8.88
C GLY A 436 3.67 -9.85 9.52
N LEU A 437 3.51 -8.55 9.36
CA LEU A 437 4.31 -7.56 10.05
C LEU A 437 3.51 -6.34 10.44
N THR A 438 3.93 -5.71 11.53
CA THR A 438 3.39 -4.44 12.00
C THR A 438 4.45 -3.65 12.76
N THR A 439 4.49 -2.34 12.53
CA THR A 439 5.30 -1.39 13.26
C THR A 439 4.43 -0.66 14.29
N VAL A 440 4.83 -0.69 15.55
CA VAL A 440 4.19 0.03 16.66
C VAL A 440 5.15 1.08 17.22
N PHE A 441 4.61 2.20 17.71
CA PHE A 441 5.38 3.33 18.23
C PHE A 441 6.51 3.79 17.29
N ASP A 442 6.25 3.75 15.98
CA ASP A 442 7.10 4.14 14.85
C ASP A 442 8.42 3.37 14.68
N ASN A 443 8.99 2.79 15.74
CA ASN A 443 10.33 2.21 15.76
C ASN A 443 10.37 0.72 16.12
N HIS A 444 9.25 0.11 16.53
CA HIS A 444 9.20 -1.27 17.00
C HIS A 444 8.43 -2.13 16.01
N ARG A 445 9.14 -2.85 15.16
CA ARG A 445 8.52 -3.74 14.16
C ARG A 445 8.51 -5.18 14.65
N LEU A 446 7.36 -5.82 14.51
CA LEU A 446 7.13 -7.22 14.82
C LEU A 446 6.84 -7.95 13.51
N LEU A 447 7.53 -9.07 13.29
CA LEU A 447 7.33 -9.96 12.16
C LEU A 447 6.94 -11.35 12.69
N GLY A 448 5.96 -11.97 12.05
CA GLY A 448 5.56 -13.34 12.33
C GLY A 448 5.44 -14.15 11.05
N ARG A 449 5.89 -15.41 11.10
CA ARG A 449 5.69 -16.38 10.01
C ARG A 449 5.24 -17.71 10.59
N VAL A 450 4.27 -18.34 9.93
CA VAL A 450 3.84 -19.72 10.22
C VAL A 450 3.71 -20.45 8.89
N GLN A 451 4.20 -21.68 8.83
CA GLN A 451 4.03 -22.59 7.71
C GLN A 451 3.68 -23.98 8.22
N PHE A 452 2.67 -24.58 7.61
CA PHE A 452 2.30 -25.96 7.85
C PHE A 452 2.04 -26.68 6.53
N GLY A 453 2.41 -27.94 6.46
CA GLY A 453 2.26 -28.75 5.26
C GLY A 453 2.02 -30.21 5.58
N GLY A 454 1.37 -30.93 4.67
CA GLY A 454 1.10 -32.35 4.79
C GLY A 454 0.90 -33.02 3.45
N THR A 455 1.46 -34.23 3.32
CA THR A 455 1.33 -35.11 2.15
C THR A 455 0.80 -36.46 2.61
N GLU A 456 -0.43 -36.77 2.23
CA GLU A 456 -1.07 -38.06 2.46
C GLU A 456 -0.98 -38.92 1.19
N THR A 457 -0.66 -40.20 1.34
CA THR A 457 -0.49 -41.14 0.22
C THR A 457 -0.61 -42.59 0.66
N ASN A 458 -0.93 -43.49 -0.27
CA ASN A 458 -0.98 -44.93 -0.03
C ASN A 458 0.42 -45.57 0.05
N GLY A 459 1.48 -44.84 -0.28
CA GLY A 459 2.87 -45.31 -0.17
C GLY A 459 3.87 -44.16 -0.20
N PHE A 460 4.51 -43.84 0.93
CA PHE A 460 5.42 -42.68 1.00
C PHE A 460 6.71 -42.86 0.19
N SER A 461 7.15 -44.09 -0.04
CA SER A 461 8.31 -44.37 -0.90
C SER A 461 8.09 -43.89 -2.34
N SER A 462 6.86 -43.93 -2.87
CA SER A 462 6.55 -43.47 -4.22
C SER A 462 6.30 -41.96 -4.34
N VAL A 463 6.35 -41.22 -3.23
CA VAL A 463 6.22 -39.76 -3.25
C VAL A 463 7.55 -39.17 -3.70
N PRO A 464 7.61 -38.44 -4.81
CA PRO A 464 8.85 -37.86 -5.28
C PRO A 464 9.26 -36.65 -4.41
N PRO A 465 10.55 -36.23 -4.43
CA PRO A 465 11.06 -35.19 -3.54
C PRO A 465 10.30 -33.87 -3.59
N SER A 466 9.77 -33.46 -4.76
CA SER A 466 9.00 -32.21 -4.88
C SER A 466 7.69 -32.17 -4.07
N LEU A 467 7.21 -33.33 -3.61
CA LEU A 467 6.00 -33.48 -2.80
C LEU A 467 6.32 -33.86 -1.35
N ARG A 468 7.60 -33.91 -0.97
CA ARG A 468 8.06 -34.08 0.41
C ARG A 468 8.41 -32.74 1.03
N PHE A 469 8.41 -32.69 2.36
CA PHE A 469 8.77 -31.49 3.09
C PHE A 469 10.17 -31.56 3.68
N PHE A 470 10.86 -30.43 3.63
CA PHE A 470 12.16 -30.21 4.25
C PHE A 470 12.13 -28.88 5.01
N ALA A 471 12.81 -28.81 6.15
CA ALA A 471 12.95 -27.59 6.95
C ALA A 471 14.43 -27.18 7.11
N GLY A 472 14.69 -25.99 7.65
CA GLY A 472 16.04 -25.43 7.79
C GLY A 472 16.41 -24.42 6.70
N GLY A 473 17.26 -23.45 7.06
CA GLY A 473 17.68 -22.31 6.24
C GLY A 473 16.83 -21.04 6.43
N ASP A 474 17.19 -19.99 5.70
CA ASP A 474 16.71 -18.59 5.82
C ASP A 474 15.18 -18.40 5.85
N GLN A 475 14.43 -19.26 5.16
CA GLN A 475 12.97 -19.17 5.05
C GLN A 475 12.24 -20.19 5.93
N SER A 476 12.96 -20.94 6.76
CA SER A 476 12.43 -21.99 7.62
C SER A 476 12.96 -21.85 9.05
N VAL A 477 14.08 -22.48 9.41
CA VAL A 477 14.67 -22.40 10.75
C VAL A 477 16.11 -21.94 10.58
N ARG A 478 16.38 -20.65 10.83
CA ARG A 478 17.74 -20.10 10.78
C ARG A 478 18.61 -20.76 11.85
N GLY A 479 19.90 -20.92 11.57
CA GLY A 479 20.83 -21.68 12.41
C GLY A 479 21.01 -23.14 11.95
N TYR A 480 20.15 -23.63 11.05
CA TYR A 480 20.29 -24.93 10.37
C TYR A 480 20.54 -24.73 8.88
N ASP A 481 21.25 -25.67 8.25
CA ASP A 481 21.49 -25.68 6.80
C ASP A 481 20.19 -25.73 5.99
N TYR A 482 20.23 -25.21 4.77
CA TYR A 482 19.13 -25.27 3.81
C TYR A 482 18.56 -26.69 3.70
N GLN A 483 17.28 -26.85 4.03
CA GLN A 483 16.55 -28.12 3.92
C GLN A 483 17.19 -29.30 4.68
N SER A 484 18.01 -29.03 5.70
CA SER A 484 18.70 -30.06 6.47
C SER A 484 17.83 -30.74 7.53
N LEU A 485 16.74 -30.11 7.97
CA LEU A 485 15.83 -30.67 8.97
C LEU A 485 14.82 -31.60 8.30
N SER A 486 15.12 -32.89 8.38
CA SER A 486 14.43 -33.96 7.67
C SER A 486 14.49 -35.27 8.43
N PRO A 487 13.49 -36.17 8.28
CA PRO A 487 13.68 -37.58 8.56
C PRO A 487 14.84 -38.14 7.73
N GLU A 488 15.57 -39.07 8.34
CA GLU A 488 16.71 -39.76 7.73
C GLU A 488 16.39 -41.23 7.48
N ASN A 489 17.02 -41.83 6.46
CA ASN A 489 16.99 -43.27 6.25
C ASN A 489 18.02 -43.99 7.15
N ASN A 490 18.14 -45.32 7.01
CA ASN A 490 19.10 -46.12 7.80
C ASN A 490 20.58 -45.80 7.53
N GLN A 491 20.89 -45.05 6.46
CA GLN A 491 22.23 -44.63 6.08
C GLN A 491 22.56 -43.21 6.54
N GLY A 492 21.58 -42.50 7.10
CA GLY A 492 21.69 -41.09 7.51
C GLY A 492 21.33 -40.08 6.41
N ASP A 493 20.88 -40.53 5.24
CA ASP A 493 20.48 -39.62 4.17
C ASP A 493 19.12 -38.97 4.49
N LYS A 494 19.01 -37.67 4.24
CA LYS A 494 17.78 -36.90 4.44
C LYS A 494 16.79 -37.13 3.31
N ILE A 495 15.66 -37.76 3.65
CA ILE A 495 14.67 -38.25 2.68
C ILE A 495 13.36 -37.44 2.61
N GLY A 496 13.26 -36.35 3.36
CA GLY A 496 12.06 -35.51 3.48
C GLY A 496 10.94 -36.14 4.31
N GLY A 497 10.12 -35.30 4.92
CA GLY A 497 8.98 -35.69 5.75
C GLY A 497 7.63 -35.62 5.03
N ARG A 498 6.64 -36.33 5.59
CA ARG A 498 5.22 -36.23 5.20
C ARG A 498 4.60 -34.90 5.62
N TYR A 499 5.05 -34.32 6.71
CA TYR A 499 4.49 -33.12 7.29
C TYR A 499 5.58 -32.08 7.57
N LEU A 500 5.18 -30.81 7.59
CA LEU A 500 6.01 -29.67 7.92
C LEU A 500 5.32 -28.81 8.97
N PHE A 501 6.09 -28.36 9.95
CA PHE A 501 5.71 -27.23 10.78
C PHE A 501 6.91 -26.30 10.94
N ALA A 502 6.73 -25.00 10.67
CA ALA A 502 7.74 -23.99 10.92
C ALA A 502 7.08 -22.67 11.35
N VAL A 503 7.55 -22.09 12.45
CA VAL A 503 7.11 -20.81 12.99
C VAL A 503 8.31 -19.92 13.27
N SER A 504 8.15 -18.62 13.09
CA SER A 504 9.16 -17.63 13.37
C SER A 504 8.52 -16.37 13.96
N ALA A 505 9.15 -15.83 14.99
CA ALA A 505 8.85 -14.52 15.55
C ALA A 505 10.12 -13.67 15.52
N GLU A 506 10.03 -12.48 14.95
CA GLU A 506 11.15 -11.54 14.84
C GLU A 506 10.74 -10.17 15.38
N TYR A 507 11.58 -9.60 16.22
CA TYR A 507 11.47 -8.23 16.70
C TYR A 507 12.57 -7.39 16.06
N GLN A 508 12.20 -6.24 15.52
CA GLN A 508 13.14 -5.29 14.94
C GLN A 508 12.97 -3.91 15.58
N TYR A 509 14.10 -3.27 15.89
CA TYR A 509 14.17 -1.92 16.43
C TYR A 509 14.84 -0.97 15.43
N SER A 510 14.12 0.06 15.00
CA SER A 510 14.65 1.09 14.09
C SER A 510 15.62 2.01 14.82
N LEU A 511 16.88 2.03 14.38
CA LEU A 511 17.90 2.98 14.83
C LEU A 511 17.80 4.30 14.05
N THR A 512 17.49 4.18 12.76
CA THR A 512 17.24 5.26 11.81
C THR A 512 16.21 4.76 10.79
N ASP A 513 15.77 5.62 9.88
CA ASP A 513 14.84 5.24 8.80
C ASP A 513 15.34 4.10 7.90
N LYS A 514 16.65 3.82 7.89
CA LYS A 514 17.27 2.82 7.00
C LYS A 514 17.89 1.64 7.73
N TRP A 515 18.10 1.72 9.04
CA TRP A 515 18.82 0.70 9.81
C TRP A 515 17.99 0.19 10.96
N ARG A 516 17.86 -1.14 11.04
CA ARG A 516 17.18 -1.81 12.17
C ARG A 516 18.06 -2.89 12.75
N LEU A 517 17.99 -3.06 14.07
CA LEU A 517 18.50 -4.25 14.74
C LEU A 517 17.37 -5.26 14.82
N ALA A 518 17.68 -6.54 14.67
CA ALA A 518 16.70 -7.62 14.71
C ALA A 518 17.10 -8.68 15.73
N THR A 519 16.13 -9.29 16.38
CA THR A 519 16.30 -10.56 17.10
C THR A 519 15.14 -11.47 16.76
N PHE A 520 15.40 -12.76 16.69
CA PHE A 520 14.40 -13.72 16.26
C PHE A 520 14.54 -15.06 16.98
N ILE A 521 13.42 -15.77 16.99
CA ILE A 521 13.33 -17.18 17.34
C ILE A 521 12.55 -17.88 16.23
N ASP A 522 13.16 -18.93 15.69
CA ASP A 522 12.59 -19.80 14.69
C ASP A 522 12.46 -21.20 15.29
N GLN A 523 11.35 -21.87 15.03
CA GLN A 523 11.13 -23.23 15.48
C GLN A 523 10.43 -24.03 14.38
N GLY A 524 10.92 -25.22 14.07
CA GLY A 524 10.30 -26.06 13.05
C GLY A 524 11.01 -27.38 12.84
N ASN A 525 10.34 -28.28 12.12
CA ASN A 525 10.92 -29.52 11.61
C ASN A 525 10.03 -30.10 10.50
N SER A 526 10.54 -31.08 9.77
CA SER A 526 9.73 -31.99 8.95
C SER A 526 9.71 -33.40 9.55
N PHE A 527 8.58 -34.10 9.41
CA PHE A 527 8.32 -35.34 10.17
C PHE A 527 7.38 -36.29 9.41
N ASN A 528 7.39 -37.56 9.82
CA ASN A 528 6.58 -38.63 9.21
C ASN A 528 5.30 -38.99 10.00
N SER A 529 5.21 -38.62 11.27
CA SER A 529 4.03 -38.82 12.12
C SER A 529 3.66 -37.51 12.84
N LEU A 530 2.37 -37.34 13.15
CA LEU A 530 1.84 -36.23 13.94
C LEU A 530 2.00 -36.43 15.46
N ASP A 531 2.52 -37.58 15.88
CA ASP A 531 2.85 -37.84 17.28
C ASP A 531 3.99 -36.91 17.74
N ILE A 532 3.77 -36.17 18.84
CA ILE A 532 4.63 -35.13 19.45
C ILE A 532 5.89 -34.80 18.62
N PRO A 533 5.82 -33.85 17.68
CA PRO A 533 6.93 -33.56 16.78
C PRO A 533 8.15 -33.03 17.55
N THR A 534 9.33 -33.57 17.27
CA THR A 534 10.60 -33.03 17.78
C THR A 534 10.96 -31.78 17.00
N LEU A 535 10.49 -30.63 17.47
CA LEU A 535 10.81 -29.36 16.84
C LEU A 535 12.24 -28.94 17.14
N LYS A 536 12.89 -28.34 16.13
CA LYS A 536 14.24 -27.80 16.23
C LYS A 536 14.17 -26.28 16.30
N THR A 537 15.00 -25.69 17.15
CA THR A 537 14.94 -24.28 17.49
C THR A 537 16.23 -23.57 17.06
N GLY A 538 16.06 -22.42 16.44
CA GLY A 538 17.12 -21.50 16.09
C GLY A 538 16.85 -20.11 16.66
N VAL A 539 17.85 -19.49 17.26
CA VAL A 539 17.74 -18.12 17.79
C VAL A 539 18.82 -17.25 17.21
N GLY A 540 18.58 -15.96 17.10
CA GLY A 540 19.60 -15.09 16.54
C GLY A 540 19.37 -13.61 16.70
N PHE A 541 20.37 -12.88 16.22
CA PHE A 541 20.41 -11.43 16.13
C PHE A 541 20.81 -11.04 14.71
N GLY A 542 20.34 -9.89 14.25
CA GLY A 542 20.67 -9.42 12.92
C GLY A 542 20.58 -7.91 12.75
N VAL A 543 20.97 -7.49 11.56
CA VAL A 543 20.90 -6.11 11.10
C VAL A 543 20.07 -6.09 9.82
N ARG A 544 19.21 -5.08 9.68
CA ARG A 544 18.41 -4.80 8.49
C ARG A 544 18.88 -3.47 7.92
N TRP A 545 19.17 -3.44 6.63
CA TRP A 545 19.51 -2.22 5.92
C TRP A 545 18.59 -2.02 4.72
N VAL A 546 17.82 -0.95 4.72
CA VAL A 546 16.99 -0.53 3.59
C VAL A 546 17.88 0.21 2.60
N SER A 547 18.41 -0.52 1.62
CA SER A 547 19.25 0.04 0.56
C SER A 547 18.41 0.59 -0.59
N PRO A 548 18.98 1.45 -1.47
CA PRO A 548 18.28 1.94 -2.67
C PRO A 548 17.78 0.85 -3.62
N VAL A 549 18.37 -0.35 -3.55
CA VAL A 549 18.03 -1.49 -4.42
C VAL A 549 17.14 -2.53 -3.73
N GLY A 550 16.79 -2.33 -2.45
CA GLY A 550 15.93 -3.21 -1.66
C GLY A 550 16.47 -3.49 -0.25
N PRO A 551 15.66 -4.11 0.61
CA PRO A 551 16.07 -4.45 1.97
C PRO A 551 17.08 -5.61 1.99
N LEU A 552 18.12 -5.43 2.80
CA LEU A 552 19.19 -6.37 3.06
C LEU A 552 19.11 -6.85 4.51
N ARG A 553 19.34 -8.14 4.72
CA ARG A 553 19.31 -8.79 6.04
C ARG A 553 20.61 -9.53 6.26
N LEU A 554 21.23 -9.28 7.41
CA LEU A 554 22.40 -10.01 7.88
C LEU A 554 22.09 -10.54 9.27
N ASP A 555 22.09 -11.85 9.43
CA ASP A 555 21.65 -12.57 10.62
C ASP A 555 22.78 -13.48 11.13
N LEU A 556 22.99 -13.50 12.43
CA LEU A 556 23.79 -14.50 13.14
C LEU A 556 22.83 -15.39 13.91
N ALA A 557 22.75 -16.65 13.54
CA ALA A 557 21.81 -17.61 14.09
C ALA A 557 22.55 -18.78 14.76
N HIS A 558 22.03 -19.25 15.88
CA HIS A 558 22.54 -20.43 16.59
C HIS A 558 21.43 -21.47 16.70
N ALA A 559 21.71 -22.68 16.24
CA ALA A 559 20.86 -23.84 16.46
C ALA A 559 21.02 -24.33 17.91
N LEU A 560 19.91 -24.41 18.65
CA LEU A 560 19.93 -24.82 20.06
C LEU A 560 19.93 -26.34 20.25
N ASP A 561 19.48 -27.08 19.23
CA ASP A 561 19.27 -28.53 19.26
C ASP A 561 20.23 -29.27 18.30
N ASP A 562 21.35 -28.64 17.95
CA ASP A 562 22.43 -29.16 17.11
C ASP A 562 23.78 -28.77 17.75
N ASP A 563 24.80 -29.59 17.55
CA ASP A 563 26.15 -29.35 18.11
C ASP A 563 26.94 -28.29 17.31
N GLY A 564 26.30 -27.70 16.29
CA GLY A 564 26.85 -26.68 15.40
C GLY A 564 27.05 -25.31 16.05
N GLY A 565 27.96 -24.52 15.47
CA GLY A 565 28.26 -23.15 15.89
C GLY A 565 27.27 -22.11 15.38
N VAL A 566 27.58 -20.83 15.63
CA VAL A 566 26.85 -19.70 15.08
C VAL A 566 27.02 -19.65 13.56
N ARG A 567 25.91 -19.54 12.83
CA ARG A 567 25.86 -19.43 11.38
C ARG A 567 25.54 -18.02 10.93
N LEU A 568 26.16 -17.62 9.82
CA LEU A 568 25.84 -16.37 9.14
C LEU A 568 24.76 -16.63 8.10
N HIS A 569 23.70 -15.85 8.17
CA HIS A 569 22.60 -15.81 7.23
C HIS A 569 22.59 -14.43 6.56
N PHE A 570 22.50 -14.41 5.23
CA PHE A 570 22.37 -13.17 4.48
C PHE A 570 21.21 -13.32 3.50
N SER A 571 20.36 -12.30 3.37
CA SER A 571 19.33 -12.31 2.33
C SER A 571 19.02 -10.91 1.81
N MET A 572 18.60 -10.85 0.55
CA MET A 572 18.16 -9.62 -0.11
C MET A 572 16.76 -9.80 -0.67
N GLY A 573 15.90 -8.81 -0.45
CA GLY A 573 14.52 -8.78 -0.95
C GLY A 573 13.47 -8.61 0.15
N PRO A 574 12.22 -8.29 -0.24
CA PRO A 574 11.15 -7.91 0.68
C PRO A 574 10.79 -9.02 1.69
N GLU A 575 10.18 -8.61 2.80
CA GLU A 575 9.85 -9.51 3.92
C GLU A 575 8.54 -10.31 3.71
N LEU A 576 7.58 -9.74 2.97
CA LEU A 576 6.25 -10.32 2.68
C LEU A 576 6.16 -10.99 1.30
#